data_AF-Q5BXG9-F1
#
_entry.id   AF-Q5BXG9-F1
#
_cell.length_a   1.000
_cell.length_b   1.000
_cell.length_c   1.000
_cell.angle_alpha   90.00
_cell.angle_beta   90.00
_cell.angle_gamma   90.00
#
_symmetry.space_group_name_H-M   'P 1'
#
loop_
_entity.id
_entity.type
_entity.pdbx_description
1 polymer ?
#
loop_
_entity_poly.entity_id
_entity_poly.type
_entity_poly.pdbx_seq_one_letter_code
_entity_poly.pdbx_strand_id
1 'polypeptide(L)'
;MASRHVPYTDMSDMGRAAQETEIQRAANQQLIEEGRIIKHKELEKMRREEECKDDSSSERPDVIIRVNSGGTSRLSSQRSSADLASSVSSRNLDARELKSQLIQLEEKVKGAMLSNVQLDNEKQLLKYEVDLLKDKLEDLTDAYASLNKTFLENKRDLAYQKMQIVELTHRLNYARHQVEARDQLIVEHGLVLIGGDANTDNNLDDVTVTAATNVHLNKEKSINNSNAGDLVMMNGLSCNNHSKSNSLVQQNGDKPIHLPEMALITKSTAELLNTLSETTLDKQIRQLFSIRSELDARVEELESQLREERKRSEAPTTRYDSRNRT
;
A
#
# COMPACT_ATOMS: atom_id res chain seq x y z
N MET A 1 -47.87 -20.32 17.92
CA MET A 1 -46.62 -19.91 17.25
C MET A 1 -45.88 -18.98 18.20
N ALA A 2 -44.80 -19.47 18.83
CA ALA A 2 -44.04 -18.69 19.81
C ALA A 2 -42.92 -17.91 19.10
N SER A 3 -43.07 -16.58 19.00
CA SER A 3 -42.04 -15.69 18.50
C SER A 3 -40.86 -15.65 19.48
N ARG A 4 -39.72 -16.21 19.08
CA ARG A 4 -38.44 -16.02 19.79
C ARG A 4 -37.90 -14.65 19.43
N HIS A 5 -37.93 -13.74 20.41
CA HIS A 5 -37.23 -12.46 20.33
C HIS A 5 -35.73 -12.71 20.49
N VAL A 6 -34.96 -12.48 19.44
CA VAL A 6 -33.50 -12.47 19.51
C VAL A 6 -33.07 -11.07 19.94
N PRO A 7 -32.24 -10.90 20.99
CA PRO A 7 -31.75 -9.60 21.38
C PRO A 7 -30.70 -9.14 20.35
N TYR A 8 -30.94 -7.99 19.73
CA TYR A 8 -29.93 -7.28 18.96
C TYR A 8 -28.89 -6.75 19.94
N THR A 9 -27.71 -7.35 19.96
CA THR A 9 -26.54 -6.76 20.63
C THR A 9 -26.03 -5.63 19.74
N ASP A 10 -26.04 -4.41 20.26
CA ASP A 10 -25.54 -3.22 19.56
C ASP A 10 -24.08 -3.43 19.16
N MET A 11 -23.70 -2.99 17.95
CA MET A 11 -22.32 -3.12 17.43
C MET A 11 -21.27 -2.52 18.39
N SER A 12 -21.66 -1.57 19.25
CA SER A 12 -20.80 -1.01 20.31
C SER A 12 -20.48 -1.99 21.45
N ASP A 13 -21.35 -2.94 21.78
CA ASP A 13 -21.09 -3.94 22.83
C ASP A 13 -20.13 -5.02 22.34
N MET A 14 -20.21 -5.37 21.06
CA MET A 14 -19.29 -6.31 20.43
C MET A 14 -17.86 -5.73 20.32
N GLY A 15 -17.74 -4.42 20.04
CA GLY A 15 -16.45 -3.72 20.02
C GLY A 15 -15.80 -3.63 21.40
N ARG A 16 -16.58 -3.36 22.46
CA ARG A 16 -16.08 -3.36 23.84
C ARG A 16 -15.62 -4.74 24.30
N ALA A 17 -16.40 -5.78 24.01
CA ALA A 17 -16.02 -7.16 24.31
C ALA A 17 -14.76 -7.59 23.56
N ALA A 18 -14.60 -7.20 22.29
CA ALA A 18 -13.40 -7.48 21.52
C ALA A 18 -12.16 -6.81 22.13
N GLN A 19 -12.26 -5.53 22.49
CA GLN A 19 -11.18 -4.78 23.12
C GLN A 19 -10.80 -5.36 24.49
N GLU A 20 -11.78 -5.78 25.29
CA GLU A 20 -11.54 -6.43 26.59
C GLU A 20 -10.82 -7.78 26.43
N THR A 21 -11.18 -8.58 25.42
CA THR A 21 -10.45 -9.84 25.13
C THR A 21 -9.03 -9.61 24.62
N GLU A 22 -8.78 -8.51 23.91
CA GLU A 22 -7.44 -8.14 23.45
C GLU A 22 -6.56 -7.69 24.61
N ILE A 23 -7.10 -6.88 25.54
CA ILE A 23 -6.43 -6.48 26.78
C ILE A 23 -6.08 -7.70 27.62
N GLN A 24 -7.01 -8.66 27.76
CA GLN A 24 -6.77 -9.89 28.52
C GLN A 24 -5.68 -10.76 27.87
N ARG A 25 -5.63 -10.82 26.54
CA ARG A 25 -4.58 -11.54 25.79
C ARG A 25 -3.22 -10.87 25.96
N ALA A 26 -3.16 -9.55 25.89
CA ALA A 26 -1.94 -8.77 26.10
C ALA A 26 -1.41 -8.92 27.54
N ALA A 27 -2.28 -8.88 28.55
CA ALA A 27 -1.91 -9.08 29.95
C ALA A 27 -1.34 -10.50 30.19
N ASN A 28 -1.94 -11.54 29.59
CA ASN A 28 -1.40 -12.90 29.66
C ASN A 28 -0.03 -13.04 28.98
N GLN A 29 0.18 -12.38 27.83
CA GLN A 29 1.49 -12.36 27.17
C GLN A 29 2.56 -11.70 28.04
N GLN A 30 2.23 -10.57 28.68
CA GLN A 30 3.13 -9.90 29.63
C GLN A 30 3.48 -10.78 30.83
N LEU A 31 2.50 -11.46 31.44
CA LEU A 31 2.76 -12.39 32.55
C LEU A 31 3.67 -13.56 32.14
N ILE A 32 3.49 -14.09 30.93
CA ILE A 32 4.36 -15.15 30.40
C ILE A 32 5.78 -14.62 30.18
N GLU A 33 5.92 -13.41 29.64
CA GLU A 33 7.23 -12.79 29.39
C GLU A 33 7.95 -12.44 30.71
N GLU A 34 7.25 -11.89 31.70
CA GLU A 34 7.78 -11.69 33.05
C GLU A 34 8.19 -13.02 33.70
N GLY A 35 7.39 -14.08 33.53
CA GLY A 35 7.75 -15.42 33.97
C GLY A 35 9.03 -15.95 33.35
N ARG A 36 9.25 -15.70 32.05
CA ARG A 36 10.51 -16.05 31.36
C ARG A 36 11.68 -15.23 31.88
N ILE A 37 11.49 -13.93 32.13
CA ILE A 37 12.51 -13.03 32.69
C ILE A 37 12.90 -13.47 34.12
N ILE A 38 11.93 -13.82 34.97
CA ILE A 38 12.18 -14.30 36.33
C ILE A 38 12.98 -15.60 36.31
N LYS A 39 12.56 -16.57 35.49
CA LYS A 39 13.28 -17.85 35.34
C LYS A 39 14.71 -17.65 34.82
N HIS A 40 14.90 -16.76 33.84
CA HIS A 40 16.23 -16.44 33.33
C HIS A 40 17.11 -15.77 34.40
N LYS A 41 16.54 -14.84 35.17
CA LYS A 41 17.23 -14.14 36.25
C LYS A 41 17.60 -15.09 37.41
N GLU A 42 16.76 -16.06 37.71
CA GLU A 42 17.02 -17.09 38.71
C GLU A 42 18.13 -18.06 38.26
N LEU A 43 18.10 -18.52 37.00
CA LEU A 43 19.18 -19.32 36.42
C LEU A 43 20.52 -18.58 36.43
N GLU A 44 20.51 -17.28 36.15
CA GLU A 44 21.71 -16.44 36.20
C GLU A 44 22.20 -16.18 37.63
N LYS A 45 21.30 -16.18 38.62
CA LYS A 45 21.65 -16.11 40.03
C LYS A 45 22.33 -17.41 40.49
N MET A 46 21.79 -18.56 40.10
CA MET A 46 22.40 -19.87 40.38
C MET A 46 23.81 -19.97 39.79
N ARG A 47 24.00 -19.56 38.52
CA ARG A 47 25.32 -19.57 37.87
C ARG A 47 26.32 -18.67 38.62
N ARG A 48 25.90 -17.47 39.05
CA ARG A 48 26.75 -16.55 39.82
C ARG A 48 27.08 -17.06 41.23
N GLU A 49 26.16 -17.77 41.88
CA GLU A 49 26.40 -18.40 43.19
C GLU A 49 27.33 -19.61 43.10
N GLU A 50 27.32 -20.32 41.97
CA GLU A 50 28.30 -21.37 41.63
C GLU A 50 29.69 -20.77 41.39
N GLU A 51 29.79 -19.69 40.61
CA GLU A 51 31.05 -18.97 40.36
C GLU A 51 31.67 -18.41 41.67
N CYS A 52 30.87 -17.88 42.61
CA CYS A 52 31.38 -17.40 43.91
C CYS A 52 31.77 -18.53 44.89
N LYS A 53 31.36 -19.78 44.66
CA LYS A 53 31.77 -20.92 45.50
C LYS A 53 33.15 -21.46 45.14
N ASP A 54 33.62 -21.19 43.92
CA ASP A 54 34.89 -21.71 43.41
C ASP A 54 36.12 -20.86 43.77
N ASP A 55 35.94 -19.64 44.29
CA ASP A 55 37.05 -18.74 44.66
C ASP A 55 37.74 -19.07 46.00
N SER A 56 37.30 -20.08 46.76
CA SER A 56 37.94 -20.46 48.03
C SER A 56 39.05 -21.53 47.91
N SER A 57 39.31 -22.09 46.73
CA SER A 57 40.45 -23.00 46.57
C SER A 57 40.84 -23.22 45.12
N SER A 58 41.87 -22.52 44.64
CA SER A 58 43.10 -23.12 44.09
C SER A 58 43.80 -22.15 43.14
N GLU A 59 44.98 -21.69 43.55
CA GLU A 59 46.01 -21.25 42.60
C GLU A 59 46.37 -22.42 41.67
N ARG A 60 46.33 -22.20 40.36
CA ARG A 60 47.08 -23.03 39.38
C ARG A 60 47.66 -22.14 38.27
N PRO A 61 48.91 -22.39 37.83
CA PRO A 61 49.57 -21.58 36.84
C PRO A 61 49.22 -21.99 35.41
N ASP A 62 49.21 -21.00 34.54
CA ASP A 62 49.03 -21.04 33.09
C ASP A 62 50.02 -21.99 32.37
N VAL A 63 49.49 -22.89 31.56
CA VAL A 63 50.24 -23.54 30.47
C VAL A 63 49.43 -23.39 29.18
N ILE A 64 49.87 -22.46 28.34
CA ILE A 64 49.31 -22.21 27.00
C ILE A 64 49.67 -23.40 26.10
N ILE A 65 48.71 -24.27 25.79
CA ILE A 65 48.79 -25.21 24.66
C ILE A 65 47.92 -24.67 23.53
N ARG A 66 48.59 -24.12 22.51
CA ARG A 66 47.99 -23.70 21.24
C ARG A 66 47.61 -24.96 20.43
N VAL A 67 46.32 -25.30 20.37
CA VAL A 67 45.80 -26.33 19.47
C VAL A 67 45.42 -25.70 18.15
N ASN A 68 46.20 -25.99 17.10
CA ASN A 68 45.89 -25.61 15.73
C ASN A 68 45.11 -26.74 15.06
N SER A 69 43.80 -26.55 14.93
CA SER A 69 42.90 -27.42 14.18
C SER A 69 43.10 -27.20 12.67
N GLY A 70 43.75 -28.14 12.01
CA GLY A 70 43.92 -28.16 10.56
C GLY A 70 43.81 -29.59 10.04
N GLY A 71 42.67 -29.92 9.44
CA GLY A 71 42.37 -31.27 8.96
C GLY A 71 43.28 -31.73 7.83
N THR A 72 43.57 -33.03 7.79
CA THR A 72 43.82 -33.75 6.54
C THR A 72 43.31 -35.19 6.65
N SER A 73 42.27 -35.47 5.90
CA SER A 73 41.82 -36.82 5.58
C SER A 73 42.69 -37.38 4.44
N ARG A 74 43.71 -38.20 4.70
CA ARG A 74 44.33 -39.05 3.64
C ARG A 74 44.86 -40.36 4.21
N LEU A 75 44.26 -41.44 3.69
CA LEU A 75 44.67 -42.84 3.60
C LEU A 75 46.04 -43.25 4.18
N SER A 76 46.06 -44.31 4.99
CA SER A 76 47.04 -45.39 4.83
C SER A 76 46.59 -46.67 5.54
N SER A 77 45.87 -47.52 4.80
CA SER A 77 45.80 -48.94 5.08
C SER A 77 47.10 -49.58 4.60
N GLN A 78 48.06 -49.85 5.50
CA GLN A 78 49.09 -50.88 5.28
C GLN A 78 49.93 -51.13 6.55
N ARG A 79 49.92 -52.40 6.96
CA ARG A 79 51.00 -53.12 7.67
C ARG A 79 51.21 -52.80 9.15
N SER A 80 50.68 -53.67 10.00
CA SER A 80 51.40 -54.20 11.18
C SER A 80 50.67 -55.45 11.70
N SER A 81 50.90 -56.59 11.05
CA SER A 81 50.47 -57.91 11.52
C SER A 81 51.63 -58.90 11.36
N ALA A 82 52.74 -58.64 12.03
CA ALA A 82 53.87 -59.57 12.11
C ALA A 82 54.80 -59.17 13.25
N ASP A 83 54.32 -59.16 14.50
CA ASP A 83 55.18 -59.16 15.69
C ASP A 83 54.38 -59.66 16.91
N LEU A 84 53.95 -60.92 16.89
CA LEU A 84 53.41 -61.64 18.05
C LEU A 84 53.99 -63.07 18.15
N ALA A 85 55.26 -63.25 17.77
CA ALA A 85 55.91 -64.56 17.73
C ALA A 85 57.21 -64.63 18.56
N SER A 86 57.26 -63.96 19.72
CA SER A 86 58.43 -64.06 20.62
C SER A 86 58.10 -64.01 22.12
N SER A 87 57.01 -64.65 22.56
CA SER A 87 56.76 -64.79 24.01
C SER A 87 56.16 -66.15 24.40
N VAL A 88 56.86 -67.22 24.02
CA VAL A 88 56.61 -68.57 24.58
C VAL A 88 57.77 -68.99 25.48
N SER A 89 58.30 -68.04 26.27
CA SER A 89 59.25 -68.36 27.32
C SER A 89 58.98 -67.48 28.54
N SER A 90 57.89 -67.78 29.24
CA SER A 90 57.61 -67.15 30.53
C SER A 90 57.17 -68.21 31.54
N ARG A 91 58.15 -68.94 32.06
CA ARG A 91 58.08 -69.43 33.43
C ARG A 91 58.96 -68.47 34.22
N ASN A 92 58.34 -67.67 35.07
CA ASN A 92 58.87 -66.53 35.84
C ASN A 92 58.70 -65.16 35.16
N LEU A 93 57.45 -64.73 34.95
CA LEU A 93 57.18 -63.29 35.10
C LEU A 93 57.56 -62.94 36.54
N ASP A 94 58.58 -62.10 36.72
CA ASP A 94 58.92 -61.62 38.04
C ASP A 94 57.68 -60.93 38.63
N ALA A 95 57.42 -61.15 39.92
CA ALA A 95 56.26 -60.53 40.61
C ALA A 95 56.21 -59.00 40.44
N ARG A 96 57.36 -58.37 40.13
CA ARG A 96 57.49 -56.95 39.81
C ARG A 96 56.92 -56.58 38.43
N GLU A 97 57.10 -57.42 37.42
CA GLU A 97 56.58 -57.20 36.07
C GLU A 97 55.06 -57.38 36.03
N LEU A 98 54.53 -58.43 36.69
CA LEU A 98 53.09 -58.62 36.86
C LEU A 98 52.43 -57.44 37.57
N LYS A 99 53.08 -56.88 38.60
CA LYS A 99 52.61 -55.65 39.26
C LYS A 99 52.62 -54.45 38.33
N SER A 100 53.66 -54.29 37.49
CA SER A 100 53.70 -53.21 36.51
C SER A 100 52.61 -53.35 35.45
N GLN A 101 52.35 -54.56 34.95
CA GLN A 101 51.28 -54.84 34.00
C GLN A 101 49.91 -54.57 34.62
N LEU A 102 49.69 -54.95 35.88
CA LEU A 102 48.46 -54.63 36.61
C LEU A 102 48.25 -53.12 36.70
N ILE A 103 49.27 -52.35 37.10
CA ILE A 103 49.19 -50.88 37.17
C ILE A 103 48.90 -50.27 35.80
N GLN A 104 49.56 -50.73 34.73
CA GLN A 104 49.30 -50.25 33.36
C GLN A 104 47.87 -50.55 32.90
N LEU A 105 47.33 -51.72 33.24
CA LEU A 105 45.94 -52.06 32.95
C LEU A 105 44.97 -51.21 33.77
N GLU A 106 45.25 -50.98 35.06
CA GLU A 106 44.46 -50.08 35.92
C GLU A 106 44.45 -48.65 35.37
N GLU A 107 45.58 -48.13 34.92
CA GLU A 107 45.68 -46.80 34.29
C GLU A 107 44.91 -46.73 32.97
N LYS A 108 44.99 -47.77 32.12
CA LYS A 108 44.20 -47.86 30.88
C LYS A 108 42.69 -47.90 31.15
N VAL A 109 42.25 -48.64 32.18
CA VAL A 109 40.84 -48.67 32.58
C VAL A 109 40.38 -47.31 33.08
N LYS A 110 41.19 -46.61 33.90
CA LYS A 110 40.91 -45.23 34.32
C LYS A 110 40.81 -44.28 33.13
N GLY A 111 41.74 -44.36 32.17
CA GLY A 111 41.73 -43.56 30.94
C GLY A 111 40.48 -43.82 30.09
N ALA A 112 40.10 -45.09 29.92
CA ALA A 112 38.88 -45.46 29.21
C ALA A 112 37.62 -44.96 29.94
N MET A 113 37.59 -45.00 31.27
CA MET A 113 36.46 -44.50 32.06
C MET A 113 36.32 -42.97 31.95
N LEU A 114 37.44 -42.24 31.99
CA LEU A 114 37.45 -40.79 31.76
C LEU A 114 36.99 -40.42 30.35
N SER A 115 37.50 -41.13 29.33
CA SER A 115 37.09 -40.92 27.94
C SER A 115 35.61 -41.24 27.74
N ASN A 116 35.08 -42.29 28.39
CA ASN A 116 33.67 -42.63 28.31
C ASN A 116 32.78 -41.54 28.92
N VAL A 117 33.16 -40.99 30.07
CA VAL A 117 32.45 -39.84 30.68
C VAL A 117 32.50 -38.60 29.78
N GLN A 118 33.63 -38.33 29.14
CA GLN A 118 33.75 -37.23 28.17
C GLN A 118 32.82 -37.44 26.97
N LEU A 119 32.78 -38.64 26.39
CA LEU A 119 31.91 -38.97 25.27
C LEU A 119 30.42 -38.87 25.65
N ASP A 120 30.04 -39.27 26.86
CA ASP A 120 28.66 -39.12 27.34
C ASP A 120 28.26 -37.65 27.48
N ASN A 121 29.16 -36.80 27.97
CA ASN A 121 28.92 -35.35 28.04
C ASN A 121 28.79 -34.74 26.64
N GLU A 122 29.67 -35.07 25.71
CA GLU A 122 29.59 -34.60 24.32
C GLU A 122 28.31 -35.08 23.62
N LYS A 123 27.93 -36.34 23.82
CA LYS A 123 26.66 -36.89 23.32
C LYS A 123 25.46 -36.14 23.88
N GLN A 124 25.48 -35.80 25.17
CA GLN A 124 24.39 -35.07 25.80
C GLN A 124 24.32 -33.62 25.30
N LEU A 125 25.47 -32.96 25.12
CA LEU A 125 25.55 -31.63 24.50
C LEU A 125 25.01 -31.64 23.06
N LEU A 126 25.45 -32.58 22.23
CA LEU A 126 24.97 -32.71 20.86
C LEU A 126 23.48 -33.01 20.79
N LYS A 127 22.94 -33.77 21.75
CA LYS A 127 21.51 -34.03 21.85
C LYS A 127 20.73 -32.74 22.09
N TYR A 128 21.18 -31.90 23.03
CA TYR A 128 20.55 -30.60 23.28
C TYR A 128 20.65 -29.67 22.07
N GLU A 129 21.79 -29.65 21.38
CA GLU A 129 21.95 -28.84 20.16
C GLU A 129 20.99 -29.28 19.06
N VAL A 130 20.83 -30.60 18.87
CA VAL A 130 19.87 -31.15 17.91
C VAL A 130 18.45 -30.73 18.25
N ASP A 131 18.05 -30.78 19.52
CA ASP A 131 16.70 -30.39 19.94
C ASP A 131 16.49 -28.88 19.76
N LEU A 132 17.47 -28.04 20.09
CA LEU A 132 17.42 -26.59 19.82
C LEU A 132 17.30 -26.28 18.31
N LEU A 133 18.01 -27.03 17.46
CA LEU A 133 17.94 -26.86 16.01
C LEU A 133 16.61 -27.31 15.43
N LYS A 134 15.95 -28.32 16.02
CA LYS A 134 14.59 -28.71 15.64
C LYS A 134 13.59 -27.62 15.97
N ASP A 135 13.66 -27.05 17.17
CA ASP A 135 12.78 -25.95 17.58
C ASP A 135 12.94 -24.74 16.63
N LYS A 136 14.19 -24.36 16.30
CA LYS A 136 14.47 -23.31 15.31
C LYS A 136 13.93 -23.63 13.91
N LEU A 137 13.98 -24.90 13.51
CA LEU A 137 13.45 -25.33 12.21
C LEU A 137 11.91 -25.25 12.19
N GLU A 138 11.26 -25.62 13.30
CA GLU A 138 9.81 -25.50 13.48
C GLU A 138 9.38 -24.02 13.42
N ASP A 139 10.04 -23.14 14.18
CA ASP A 139 9.79 -21.70 14.16
C ASP A 139 9.93 -21.10 12.75
N LEU A 140 10.98 -21.48 12.01
CA LEU A 140 11.18 -21.03 10.62
C LEU A 140 10.12 -21.58 9.67
N THR A 141 9.67 -22.81 9.90
CA THR A 141 8.62 -23.44 9.09
C THR A 141 7.29 -22.72 9.28
N ASP A 142 6.93 -22.41 10.53
CA ASP A 142 5.72 -21.68 10.88
C ASP A 142 5.75 -20.24 10.37
N ALA A 143 6.91 -19.56 10.47
CA ALA A 143 7.11 -18.23 9.92
C ALA A 143 6.96 -18.23 8.39
N TYR A 144 7.54 -19.23 7.70
CA TYR A 144 7.40 -19.39 6.26
C TYR A 144 5.95 -19.66 5.85
N ALA A 145 5.24 -20.54 6.56
CA ALA A 145 3.83 -20.84 6.30
C ALA A 145 2.95 -19.58 6.47
N SER A 146 3.19 -18.81 7.53
CA SER A 146 2.49 -17.56 7.81
C SER A 146 2.77 -16.49 6.74
N LEU A 147 4.03 -16.34 6.33
CA LEU A 147 4.42 -15.42 5.25
C LEU A 147 3.81 -15.82 3.90
N ASN A 148 3.78 -17.12 3.60
CA ASN A 148 3.18 -17.60 2.36
C ASN A 148 1.65 -17.37 2.34
N LYS A 149 0.98 -17.54 3.48
CA LYS A 149 -0.44 -17.21 3.61
C LYS A 149 -0.71 -15.74 3.33
N THR A 150 0.02 -14.82 3.97
CA THR A 150 -0.16 -13.38 3.76
C THR A 150 0.22 -12.96 2.34
N PHE A 151 1.23 -13.59 1.72
CA PHE A 151 1.57 -13.38 0.32
C PHE A 151 0.40 -13.75 -0.61
N LEU A 152 -0.26 -14.89 -0.38
CA LEU A 152 -1.42 -15.31 -1.18
C LEU A 152 -2.62 -14.38 -0.98
N GLU A 153 -2.88 -13.91 0.24
CA GLU A 153 -3.90 -12.91 0.54
C GLU A 153 -3.62 -11.59 -0.21
N ASN A 154 -2.40 -11.06 -0.11
CA ASN A 154 -1.98 -9.86 -0.83
C ASN A 154 -2.08 -10.01 -2.35
N LYS A 155 -1.71 -11.19 -2.88
CA LYS A 155 -1.84 -11.48 -4.32
C LYS A 155 -3.31 -11.46 -4.77
N ARG A 156 -4.22 -11.97 -3.93
CA ARG A 156 -5.66 -11.95 -4.20
C ARG A 156 -6.21 -10.52 -4.16
N ASP A 157 -5.82 -9.75 -3.16
CA ASP A 157 -6.28 -8.36 -3.01
C ASP A 157 -5.73 -7.47 -4.15
N LEU A 158 -4.50 -7.69 -4.59
CA LEU A 158 -3.93 -7.05 -5.78
C LEU A 158 -4.75 -7.39 -7.04
N ALA A 159 -5.17 -8.64 -7.21
CA ALA A 159 -6.01 -9.03 -8.34
C ALA A 159 -7.39 -8.33 -8.29
N TYR A 160 -7.98 -8.23 -7.11
CA TYR A 160 -9.23 -7.51 -6.90
C TYR A 160 -9.11 -6.02 -7.22
N GLN A 161 -8.05 -5.36 -6.74
CA GLN A 161 -7.78 -3.95 -7.04
C GLN A 161 -7.57 -3.72 -8.55
N LYS A 162 -6.83 -4.61 -9.23
CA LYS A 162 -6.67 -4.53 -10.69
C LYS A 162 -8.01 -4.60 -11.43
N MET A 163 -8.89 -5.51 -11.00
CA MET A 163 -10.25 -5.62 -11.55
C MET A 163 -11.05 -4.32 -11.34
N GLN A 164 -10.99 -3.74 -10.13
CA GLN A 164 -11.67 -2.49 -9.81
C GLN A 164 -11.14 -1.30 -10.64
N ILE A 165 -9.83 -1.22 -10.87
CA ILE A 165 -9.23 -0.17 -11.73
C ILE A 165 -9.77 -0.27 -13.16
N VAL A 166 -9.88 -1.48 -13.71
CA VAL A 166 -10.43 -1.69 -15.06
C VAL A 166 -11.89 -1.24 -15.11
N GLU A 167 -12.70 -1.61 -14.12
CA GLU A 167 -14.11 -1.23 -14.03
C GLU A 167 -14.29 0.29 -13.92
N LEU A 168 -13.51 0.95 -13.05
CA LEU A 168 -13.55 2.40 -12.88
C LEU A 168 -13.06 3.13 -14.14
N THR A 169 -12.05 2.60 -14.81
CA THR A 169 -11.54 3.14 -16.07
C THR A 169 -12.61 3.06 -17.16
N HIS A 170 -13.34 1.95 -17.25
CA HIS A 170 -14.48 1.83 -18.16
C HIS A 170 -15.56 2.88 -17.83
N ARG A 171 -15.93 3.04 -16.55
CA ARG A 171 -16.93 4.05 -16.13
C ARG A 171 -16.49 5.48 -16.46
N LEU A 172 -15.22 5.80 -16.19
CA LEU A 172 -14.64 7.10 -16.51
C LEU A 172 -14.68 7.36 -18.02
N ASN A 173 -14.24 6.39 -18.82
CA ASN A 173 -14.29 6.50 -20.27
C ASN A 173 -15.73 6.69 -20.75
N TYR A 174 -16.69 5.94 -20.23
CA TYR A 174 -18.09 6.09 -20.59
C TYR A 174 -18.64 7.50 -20.26
N ALA A 175 -18.34 8.03 -19.07
CA ALA A 175 -18.71 9.39 -18.71
C ALA A 175 -18.02 10.44 -19.60
N ARG A 176 -16.75 10.24 -19.93
CA ARG A 176 -16.00 11.10 -20.86
C ARG A 176 -16.63 11.12 -22.25
N HIS A 177 -17.02 9.96 -22.80
CA HIS A 177 -17.72 9.89 -24.08
C HIS A 177 -19.09 10.57 -24.03
N GLN A 178 -19.81 10.50 -22.91
CA GLN A 178 -21.08 11.25 -22.76
C GLN A 178 -20.86 12.77 -22.76
N VAL A 179 -19.83 13.26 -22.06
CA VAL A 179 -19.46 14.69 -22.07
C VAL A 179 -19.04 15.11 -23.46
N GLU A 180 -18.21 14.32 -24.13
CA GLU A 180 -17.78 14.60 -25.50
C GLU A 180 -18.95 14.63 -26.48
N ALA A 181 -19.90 13.70 -26.38
CA ALA A 181 -21.11 13.70 -27.20
C ALA A 181 -21.97 14.96 -26.94
N ARG A 182 -22.11 15.37 -25.68
CA ARG A 182 -22.81 16.62 -25.33
C ARG A 182 -22.09 17.83 -25.92
N ASP A 183 -20.76 17.90 -25.80
CA ASP A 183 -19.97 19.03 -26.28
C ASP A 183 -19.98 19.08 -27.81
N GLN A 184 -19.99 17.94 -28.50
CA GLN A 184 -20.21 17.85 -29.95
C GLN A 184 -21.58 18.43 -30.34
N LEU A 185 -22.66 18.08 -29.64
CA LEU A 185 -23.99 18.64 -29.89
C LEU A 185 -24.04 20.16 -29.65
N ILE A 186 -23.36 20.66 -28.62
CA ILE A 186 -23.24 22.11 -28.36
C ILE A 186 -22.60 22.81 -29.56
N VAL A 187 -21.51 22.24 -30.10
CA VAL A 187 -20.82 22.79 -31.27
C VAL A 187 -21.66 22.69 -32.54
N GLU A 188 -22.27 21.53 -32.82
CA GLU A 188 -23.09 21.30 -34.01
C GLU A 188 -24.29 22.26 -34.08
N HIS A 189 -24.91 22.54 -32.94
CA HIS A 189 -26.02 23.48 -32.85
C HIS A 189 -25.59 24.95 -32.70
N GLY A 190 -24.28 25.25 -32.78
CA GLY A 190 -23.76 26.61 -32.70
C GLY A 190 -24.06 27.29 -31.36
N LEU A 191 -24.10 26.51 -30.28
CA LEU A 191 -24.30 26.98 -28.91
C LEU A 191 -22.95 27.24 -28.25
N VAL A 192 -22.94 28.17 -27.29
CA VAL A 192 -21.76 28.57 -26.52
C VAL A 192 -22.16 28.65 -25.06
N LEU A 193 -21.29 28.16 -24.18
CA LEU A 193 -21.46 28.30 -22.73
C LEU A 193 -20.88 29.64 -22.29
N ILE A 194 -21.68 30.46 -21.61
CA ILE A 194 -21.30 31.76 -21.06
C ILE A 194 -21.51 31.71 -19.56
N GLY A 195 -20.49 32.07 -18.78
CA GLY A 195 -20.51 31.97 -17.31
C GLY A 195 -19.43 31.03 -16.78
N GLY A 196 -19.20 31.11 -15.48
CA GLY A 196 -18.02 30.60 -14.80
C GLY A 196 -17.07 31.74 -14.46
N ASP A 197 -17.10 32.15 -13.20
CA ASP A 197 -16.18 33.16 -12.68
C ASP A 197 -14.75 32.69 -12.93
N ALA A 198 -13.96 33.50 -13.63
CA ALA A 198 -12.52 33.30 -13.84
C ALA A 198 -11.68 33.38 -12.53
N ASN A 199 -12.34 33.34 -11.37
CA ASN A 199 -11.78 33.53 -10.04
C ASN A 199 -11.75 32.25 -9.18
N THR A 200 -12.00 31.06 -9.74
CA THR A 200 -11.63 29.82 -9.05
C THR A 200 -10.13 29.60 -9.23
N ASP A 201 -9.36 30.17 -8.30
CA ASP A 201 -7.98 29.85 -7.93
C ASP A 201 -7.13 29.12 -8.99
N ASN A 202 -6.26 29.91 -9.62
CA ASN A 202 -5.03 29.46 -10.27
C ASN A 202 -4.11 28.76 -9.25
N ASN A 203 -4.40 27.51 -8.92
CA ASN A 203 -3.47 26.53 -8.36
C ASN A 203 -3.57 25.22 -9.16
N LEU A 204 -3.47 25.34 -10.48
CA LEU A 204 -3.10 24.23 -11.33
C LEU A 204 -1.98 24.72 -12.25
N ASP A 205 -0.78 24.26 -11.91
CA ASP A 205 0.46 24.57 -12.60
C ASP A 205 0.35 24.39 -14.11
N ASP A 206 0.78 25.43 -14.82
CA ASP A 206 1.53 25.39 -16.09
C ASP A 206 1.30 24.18 -17.02
N VAL A 207 0.33 24.29 -17.94
CA VAL A 207 0.52 23.85 -19.34
C VAL A 207 -0.22 24.82 -20.25
N THR A 208 0.51 25.82 -20.73
CA THR A 208 0.22 26.43 -22.02
C THR A 208 0.29 25.35 -23.10
N VAL A 209 -0.73 25.23 -23.96
CA VAL A 209 -0.62 25.19 -25.43
C VAL A 209 -2.03 25.17 -26.03
N THR A 210 -2.34 26.32 -26.62
CA THR A 210 -3.36 26.58 -27.62
C THR A 210 -3.28 25.65 -28.83
N ALA A 211 -4.45 25.30 -29.36
CA ALA A 211 -4.66 24.65 -30.64
C ALA A 211 -3.78 25.19 -31.79
N ALA A 212 -3.05 24.29 -32.46
CA ALA A 212 -2.91 24.23 -33.93
C ALA A 212 -1.92 23.13 -34.32
N THR A 213 -2.40 22.01 -34.86
CA THR A 213 -1.95 21.42 -36.14
C THR A 213 -2.65 20.09 -36.40
N ASN A 214 -3.43 20.07 -37.47
CA ASN A 214 -3.80 18.84 -38.17
C ASN A 214 -2.58 18.25 -38.88
N VAL A 215 -2.69 16.95 -39.24
CA VAL A 215 -2.08 16.23 -40.38
C VAL A 215 -1.15 15.05 -40.01
N HIS A 216 -1.69 13.86 -40.28
CA HIS A 216 -1.05 12.65 -40.84
C HIS A 216 -0.34 11.59 -39.97
N LEU A 217 -0.96 10.39 -40.06
CA LEU A 217 -0.42 9.06 -40.35
C LEU A 217 0.45 8.31 -39.34
N ASN A 218 -0.14 7.19 -38.90
CA ASN A 218 0.34 5.82 -39.10
C ASN A 218 1.85 5.57 -38.98
N LYS A 219 2.24 4.89 -37.91
CA LYS A 219 3.18 3.77 -38.06
C LYS A 219 2.96 2.71 -36.98
N GLU A 220 2.56 1.53 -37.45
CA GLU A 220 2.74 0.27 -36.76
C GLU A 220 4.19 0.14 -36.27
N LYS A 221 4.38 -0.32 -35.02
CA LYS A 221 5.38 -1.35 -34.75
C LYS A 221 5.05 -2.13 -33.48
N SER A 222 4.62 -3.36 -33.71
CA SER A 222 4.74 -4.50 -32.81
C SER A 222 6.11 -4.56 -32.15
N ILE A 223 6.17 -4.72 -30.83
CA ILE A 223 7.21 -5.53 -30.17
C ILE A 223 6.53 -6.39 -29.11
N ASN A 224 6.61 -7.70 -29.35
CA ASN A 224 6.10 -8.78 -28.53
C ASN A 224 6.93 -8.99 -27.26
N ASN A 225 6.28 -9.64 -26.29
CA ASN A 225 6.83 -10.36 -25.14
C ASN A 225 8.18 -11.04 -25.38
N SER A 226 9.03 -11.01 -24.34
CA SER A 226 9.62 -12.25 -23.78
C SER A 226 10.32 -11.99 -22.43
N ASN A 227 9.99 -12.84 -21.48
CA ASN A 227 10.50 -12.95 -20.11
C ASN A 227 12.00 -13.28 -20.07
N ALA A 228 12.71 -12.86 -19.01
CA ALA A 228 13.57 -13.72 -18.17
C ALA A 228 14.21 -12.89 -17.05
N GLY A 229 14.49 -13.56 -15.93
CA GLY A 229 14.72 -12.95 -14.63
C GLY A 229 16.05 -12.24 -14.43
N ASP A 230 16.06 -11.39 -13.41
CA ASP A 230 17.24 -11.18 -12.59
C ASP A 230 16.78 -10.87 -11.15
N LEU A 231 17.03 -11.81 -10.24
CA LEU A 231 16.83 -11.63 -8.81
C LEU A 231 18.11 -10.94 -8.29
N VAL A 232 18.04 -9.64 -8.06
CA VAL A 232 19.09 -8.94 -7.30
C VAL A 232 18.52 -8.55 -5.95
N MET A 233 19.11 -9.16 -4.92
CA MET A 233 18.89 -8.94 -3.50
C MET A 233 19.07 -7.46 -3.15
N MET A 234 18.11 -6.86 -2.45
CA MET A 234 18.29 -5.57 -1.79
C MET A 234 18.12 -5.72 -0.28
N ASN A 235 19.23 -5.43 0.40
CA ASN A 235 19.37 -5.31 1.84
C ASN A 235 18.49 -4.19 2.40
N GLY A 236 17.96 -4.49 3.60
CA GLY A 236 17.56 -3.58 4.67
C GLY A 236 17.40 -2.10 4.34
N LEU A 237 16.15 -1.69 4.16
CA LEU A 237 15.69 -0.39 4.62
C LEU A 237 14.37 -0.58 5.38
N SER A 238 14.44 -0.30 6.67
CA SER A 238 13.29 0.00 7.52
C SER A 238 12.37 0.99 6.81
N CYS A 239 11.15 0.57 6.50
CA CYS A 239 10.10 1.43 5.96
C CYS A 239 8.85 1.20 6.79
N ASN A 240 8.74 1.94 7.89
CA ASN A 240 7.44 2.26 8.50
C ASN A 240 6.64 3.08 7.51
N ASN A 241 6.04 2.41 6.53
CA ASN A 241 4.98 2.97 5.73
C ASN A 241 3.69 2.38 6.27
N HIS A 242 3.12 3.08 7.25
CA HIS A 242 1.67 3.17 7.31
C HIS A 242 1.23 3.74 5.97
N SER A 243 0.93 2.84 5.03
CA SER A 243 0.11 3.17 3.87
C SER A 243 -1.22 3.63 4.44
N LYS A 244 -1.32 4.94 4.67
CA LYS A 244 -2.58 5.63 4.79
C LYS A 244 -3.40 5.11 3.63
N SER A 245 -4.43 4.35 3.96
CA SER A 245 -5.57 4.15 3.10
C SER A 245 -5.86 5.48 2.42
N ASN A 246 -5.79 5.53 1.09
CA ASN A 246 -6.51 6.54 0.31
C ASN A 246 -8.01 6.23 0.44
N SER A 247 -8.47 6.31 1.68
CA SER A 247 -9.81 6.74 2.02
C SER A 247 -9.78 8.24 1.79
N LEU A 248 -10.10 8.67 0.57
CA LEU A 248 -10.70 9.98 0.38
C LEU A 248 -12.13 9.91 0.93
N VAL A 249 -12.25 9.60 2.23
CA VAL A 249 -13.36 10.10 3.03
C VAL A 249 -12.97 11.54 3.26
N GLN A 250 -13.51 12.41 2.42
CA GLN A 250 -13.69 13.82 2.75
C GLN A 250 -14.41 13.90 4.10
N GLN A 251 -13.64 13.96 5.18
CA GLN A 251 -14.01 14.76 6.34
C GLN A 251 -13.61 16.20 6.03
N ASN A 252 -14.26 16.78 5.03
CA ASN A 252 -14.40 18.21 4.91
C ASN A 252 -15.91 18.42 4.98
N GLY A 253 -16.36 19.12 6.02
CA GLY A 253 -17.78 19.39 6.23
C GLY A 253 -18.44 19.93 4.97
N ASP A 254 -19.73 19.65 4.83
CA ASP A 254 -20.67 20.06 3.78
C ASP A 254 -20.42 21.49 3.26
N LYS A 255 -19.42 21.66 2.40
CA LYS A 255 -19.31 22.80 1.52
C LYS A 255 -19.81 22.30 0.18
N PRO A 256 -20.99 22.77 -0.29
CA PRO A 256 -21.45 22.42 -1.61
C PRO A 256 -20.34 22.81 -2.60
N ILE A 257 -19.94 21.86 -3.44
CA ILE A 257 -19.10 22.14 -4.59
C ILE A 257 -19.88 23.17 -5.41
N HIS A 258 -19.47 24.44 -5.32
CA HIS A 258 -20.09 25.52 -6.07
C HIS A 258 -19.69 25.34 -7.53
N LEU A 259 -20.51 24.61 -8.28
CA LEU A 259 -20.35 24.52 -9.72
C LEU A 259 -20.49 25.94 -10.30
N PRO A 260 -19.60 26.35 -11.22
CA PRO A 260 -19.74 27.63 -11.88
C PRO A 260 -21.12 27.73 -12.54
N GLU A 261 -21.81 28.83 -12.29
CA GLU A 261 -23.08 29.12 -12.93
C GLU A 261 -22.81 29.41 -14.41
N MET A 262 -23.28 28.52 -15.29
CA MET A 262 -23.06 28.59 -16.73
C MET A 262 -24.40 28.60 -17.45
N ALA A 263 -24.56 29.49 -18.43
CA ALA A 263 -25.71 29.57 -19.31
C ALA A 263 -25.34 29.09 -20.71
N LEU A 264 -26.19 28.27 -21.33
CA LEU A 264 -26.03 27.81 -22.71
C LEU A 264 -26.83 28.71 -23.65
N ILE A 265 -26.15 29.42 -24.56
CA ILE A 265 -26.72 30.48 -25.39
C ILE A 265 -26.26 30.29 -26.84
N THR A 266 -27.05 30.68 -27.84
CA THR A 266 -26.65 30.60 -29.26
C THR A 266 -25.47 31.53 -29.55
N LYS A 267 -24.60 31.16 -30.49
CA LYS A 267 -23.43 31.97 -30.88
C LYS A 267 -23.81 33.41 -31.29
N SER A 268 -24.89 33.59 -32.05
CA SER A 268 -25.37 34.93 -32.43
C SER A 268 -25.76 35.77 -31.21
N THR A 269 -26.45 35.18 -30.24
CA THR A 269 -26.81 35.86 -28.99
C THR A 269 -25.59 36.15 -28.10
N ALA A 270 -24.58 35.28 -28.11
CA ALA A 270 -23.31 35.52 -27.42
C ALA A 270 -22.55 36.72 -28.03
N GLU A 271 -22.50 36.80 -29.36
CA GLU A 271 -21.91 37.93 -30.08
C GLU A 271 -22.64 39.24 -29.77
N LEU A 272 -23.98 39.23 -29.70
CA LEU A 272 -24.77 40.39 -29.28
C LEU A 272 -24.40 40.83 -27.86
N LEU A 273 -24.33 39.91 -26.89
CA LEU A 273 -23.96 40.24 -25.51
C LEU A 273 -22.55 40.86 -25.42
N ASN A 274 -21.59 40.41 -26.24
CA ASN A 274 -20.24 41.00 -26.28
C ASN A 274 -20.20 42.44 -26.84
N THR A 275 -21.19 42.86 -27.62
CA THR A 275 -21.27 44.25 -28.13
C THR A 275 -21.75 45.25 -27.09
N LEU A 276 -22.34 44.77 -25.98
CA LEU A 276 -22.81 45.61 -24.89
C LEU A 276 -21.66 45.91 -23.92
N SER A 277 -21.57 47.17 -23.45
CA SER A 277 -20.52 47.66 -22.55
C SER A 277 -20.65 47.19 -21.10
N GLU A 278 -21.73 46.50 -20.75
CA GLU A 278 -22.02 46.11 -19.38
C GLU A 278 -21.28 44.85 -18.96
N THR A 279 -20.87 44.79 -17.70
CA THR A 279 -19.91 43.80 -17.20
C THR A 279 -20.54 42.51 -16.68
N THR A 280 -21.84 42.50 -16.43
CA THR A 280 -22.56 41.34 -15.86
C THR A 280 -23.69 40.93 -16.78
N LEU A 281 -23.87 39.63 -16.99
CA LEU A 281 -24.91 39.07 -17.85
C LEU A 281 -26.31 39.63 -17.51
N ASP A 282 -26.65 39.72 -16.23
CA ASP A 282 -27.94 40.25 -15.78
C ASP A 282 -28.17 41.72 -16.17
N LYS A 283 -27.12 42.53 -16.13
CA LYS A 283 -27.21 43.93 -16.59
C LYS A 283 -27.39 43.94 -18.10
N GLN A 284 -26.54 43.22 -18.85
CA GLN A 284 -26.61 43.17 -20.31
C GLN A 284 -28.00 42.75 -20.80
N ILE A 285 -28.60 41.76 -20.14
CA ILE A 285 -29.97 41.33 -20.40
C ILE A 285 -30.97 42.49 -20.17
N ARG A 286 -30.87 43.22 -19.06
CA ARG A 286 -31.74 44.38 -18.79
C ARG A 286 -31.54 45.50 -19.81
N GLN A 287 -30.32 45.79 -20.22
CA GLN A 287 -30.03 46.79 -21.24
C GLN A 287 -30.65 46.39 -22.59
N LEU A 288 -30.55 45.12 -22.99
CA LEU A 288 -31.25 44.61 -24.18
C LEU A 288 -32.77 44.77 -24.10
N PHE A 289 -33.37 44.51 -22.94
CA PHE A 289 -34.81 44.75 -22.75
C PHE A 289 -35.17 46.23 -22.86
N SER A 290 -34.33 47.13 -22.34
CA SER A 290 -34.55 48.58 -22.46
C SER A 290 -34.46 49.04 -23.91
N ILE A 291 -33.40 48.63 -24.64
CA ILE A 291 -33.21 48.96 -26.05
C ILE A 291 -34.39 48.44 -26.88
N ARG A 292 -34.84 47.20 -26.61
CA ARG A 292 -36.01 46.62 -27.27
C ARG A 292 -37.27 47.46 -27.03
N SER A 293 -37.54 47.84 -25.78
CA SER A 293 -38.73 48.65 -25.45
C SER A 293 -38.71 50.01 -26.14
N GLU A 294 -37.54 50.63 -26.30
CA GLU A 294 -37.39 51.91 -27.00
C GLU A 294 -37.63 51.75 -28.52
N LEU A 295 -37.08 50.70 -29.13
CA LEU A 295 -37.31 50.38 -30.54
C LEU A 295 -38.78 50.05 -30.82
N ASP A 296 -39.43 49.27 -29.97
CA ASP A 296 -40.85 48.93 -30.12
C ASP A 296 -41.71 50.21 -30.06
N ALA A 297 -41.42 51.14 -29.14
CA ALA A 297 -42.11 52.43 -29.07
C ALA A 297 -41.88 53.27 -30.33
N ARG A 298 -40.66 53.27 -30.88
CA ARG A 298 -40.35 53.99 -32.13
C ARG A 298 -41.06 53.37 -33.34
N VAL A 299 -41.20 52.05 -33.39
CA VAL A 299 -41.97 51.36 -34.43
C VAL A 299 -43.45 51.75 -34.34
N GLU A 300 -44.04 51.73 -33.14
CA GLU A 300 -45.44 52.15 -32.94
C GLU A 300 -45.67 53.61 -33.36
N GLU A 301 -44.72 54.50 -33.05
CA GLU A 301 -44.77 55.89 -33.50
C GLU A 301 -44.72 56.00 -35.02
N LEU A 302 -43.81 55.29 -35.69
CA LEU A 302 -43.70 55.27 -37.14
C LEU A 302 -44.94 54.66 -37.81
N GLU A 303 -45.52 53.61 -37.21
CA GLU A 303 -46.79 53.04 -37.67
C GLU A 303 -47.95 54.04 -37.54
N SER A 304 -47.98 54.81 -36.45
CA SER A 304 -48.97 55.88 -36.25
C SER A 304 -48.83 56.97 -37.31
N GLN A 305 -47.59 57.42 -37.58
CA GLN A 305 -47.28 58.39 -38.62
C GLN A 305 -47.69 57.87 -40.02
N LEU A 306 -47.36 56.62 -40.34
CA LEU A 306 -47.80 55.98 -41.60
C LEU A 306 -49.33 55.88 -41.69
N ARG A 307 -50.01 55.59 -40.58
CA ARG A 307 -51.47 55.52 -40.52
C ARG A 307 -52.11 56.89 -40.71
N GLU A 308 -51.51 57.95 -40.16
CA GLU A 308 -51.96 59.33 -40.37
C GLU A 308 -51.73 59.79 -41.81
N GLU A 309 -50.56 59.52 -42.39
CA GLU A 309 -50.25 59.83 -43.79
C GLU A 309 -51.19 59.09 -44.76
N ARG A 310 -51.51 57.82 -44.51
CA ARG A 310 -52.51 57.08 -45.29
C ARG A 310 -53.90 57.73 -45.20
N LYS A 311 -54.35 58.11 -44.00
CA LYS A 311 -55.62 58.86 -43.82
C LYS A 311 -55.61 60.22 -44.53
N ARG A 312 -54.48 60.92 -44.52
CA ARG A 312 -54.30 62.18 -45.26
C ARG A 312 -54.33 61.97 -46.78
N SER A 313 -53.78 60.86 -47.28
CA SER A 313 -53.84 60.51 -48.71
C SER A 313 -55.21 60.01 -49.18
N GLU A 314 -56.04 59.47 -48.29
CA GLU A 314 -57.44 59.05 -48.56
C GLU A 314 -58.45 60.21 -48.42
N ALA A 315 -58.06 61.37 -47.90
CA ALA A 315 -58.94 62.52 -47.78
C ALA A 315 -59.24 63.11 -49.19
N PRO A 316 -60.51 63.25 -49.61
CA PRO A 316 -60.84 63.71 -50.94
C PRO A 316 -60.42 65.18 -51.10
N THR A 317 -59.59 65.47 -52.10
CA THR A 317 -59.33 66.83 -52.57
C THR A 317 -60.65 67.48 -52.95
N THR A 318 -61.17 68.36 -52.09
CA THR A 318 -62.39 69.12 -52.34
C THR A 318 -62.14 70.09 -53.50
N ARG A 319 -62.62 69.69 -54.68
CA ARG A 319 -62.71 70.55 -55.85
C ARG A 319 -63.81 71.56 -55.57
N TYR A 320 -63.43 72.83 -55.41
CA TYR A 320 -64.36 73.95 -55.29
C TYR A 320 -65.36 73.91 -56.46
N ASP A 321 -66.65 73.83 -56.15
CA ASP A 321 -67.69 74.22 -57.10
C ASP A 321 -68.65 75.18 -56.40
N SER A 322 -68.52 76.44 -56.78
CA SER A 322 -69.36 77.55 -56.37
C SER A 322 -70.48 77.70 -57.39
N ARG A 323 -71.75 77.70 -56.97
CA ARG A 323 -72.83 78.47 -57.63
C ARG A 323 -74.12 78.56 -56.82
N ASN A 324 -74.34 79.80 -56.36
CA ASN A 324 -75.55 80.61 -56.31
C ASN A 324 -76.88 80.03 -55.79
N ARG A 325 -77.31 80.67 -54.68
CA ARG A 325 -78.68 80.78 -54.19
C ARG A 325 -79.58 81.51 -55.19
N THR A 326 -80.80 81.01 -55.33
CA THR A 326 -82.02 81.79 -55.61
C THR A 326 -82.86 81.85 -54.34
#